data_AF-A0A6L4AZU4-F1
#
_entry.id   AF-A0A6L4AZU4-F1
#
_cell.length_a   1.000
_cell.length_b   1.000
_cell.length_c   1.000
_cell.angle_alpha   90.00
_cell.angle_beta   90.00
_cell.angle_gamma   90.00
#
_symmetry.space_group_name_H-M   'P 1'
#
loop_
_entity.id
_entity.type
_entity.pdbx_description
1 polymer ?
#
loop_
_entity_poly.entity_id
_entity_poly.type
_entity_poly.pdbx_seq_one_letter_code
_entity_poly.pdbx_strand_id
1 'polypeptide(L)'
;MSSTADGDAPGSSEDQAYFRTLEERFLALRGRATLLSPEDWRVARDWRRLGIPAELVVRVMEELFTRQRERRSRRGISSLRYFRAAVEAAFEEQLELAAGGTRRIADPGPTLAERLER
;
A
#
# COMPACT_ATOMS: atom_id res chain seq x y z
N MET A 1 16.02 29.60 -29.35
CA MET A 1 17.00 29.43 -28.26
C MET A 1 16.27 29.63 -26.95
N SER A 2 16.43 28.67 -26.01
CA SER A 2 15.70 28.44 -24.72
C SER A 2 14.23 28.04 -24.89
N SER A 3 13.73 26.81 -24.68
CA SER A 3 14.01 25.70 -23.76
C SER A 3 13.50 25.91 -22.32
N THR A 4 12.77 24.89 -21.81
CA THR A 4 12.08 24.71 -20.51
C THR A 4 10.67 25.31 -20.42
N ALA A 5 9.60 24.60 -20.04
CA ALA A 5 9.50 23.45 -19.15
C ALA A 5 8.44 22.42 -19.60
N ASP A 6 8.84 21.16 -19.54
CA ASP A 6 8.00 19.97 -19.53
C ASP A 6 7.19 19.89 -18.22
N GLY A 7 5.91 19.49 -18.34
CA GLY A 7 5.20 18.62 -17.39
C GLY A 7 4.82 19.16 -15.99
N ASP A 8 3.59 19.67 -15.84
CA ASP A 8 2.76 19.47 -14.63
C ASP A 8 1.30 19.81 -14.97
N ALA A 9 0.57 18.87 -15.58
CA ALA A 9 -0.88 18.94 -15.50
C ALA A 9 -1.28 18.68 -14.05
N PRO A 10 -2.27 19.40 -13.47
CA PRO A 10 -2.72 19.09 -12.12
C PRO A 10 -3.12 17.61 -12.10
N GLY A 11 -2.52 16.83 -11.19
CA GLY A 11 -2.83 15.40 -11.06
C GLY A 11 -4.35 15.18 -11.05
N SER A 12 -4.80 14.10 -11.67
CA SER A 12 -6.22 13.79 -11.82
C SER A 12 -6.91 13.87 -10.45
N SER A 13 -8.22 14.15 -10.39
CA SER A 13 -8.94 14.24 -9.12
C SER A 13 -8.76 12.98 -8.24
N GLU A 14 -8.56 11.82 -8.87
CA GLU A 14 -8.16 10.57 -8.21
C GLU A 14 -6.78 10.63 -7.54
N ASP A 15 -5.77 11.21 -8.19
CA ASP A 15 -4.44 11.37 -7.60
C ASP A 15 -4.51 12.32 -6.39
N GLN A 16 -5.28 13.40 -6.51
CA GLN A 16 -5.52 14.31 -5.39
C GLN A 16 -6.21 13.60 -4.22
N ALA A 17 -7.23 12.77 -4.50
CA ALA A 17 -7.92 11.98 -3.48
C ALA A 17 -6.98 10.95 -2.81
N TYR A 18 -6.09 10.32 -3.59
CA TYR A 18 -5.07 9.41 -3.09
C TYR A 18 -4.14 10.11 -2.09
N PHE A 19 -3.55 11.24 -2.50
CA PHE A 19 -2.61 12.00 -1.67
C PHE A 19 -3.26 12.57 -0.41
N ARG A 20 -4.48 13.11 -0.54
CA ARG A 20 -5.30 13.57 0.59
C ARG A 20 -5.53 12.46 1.61
N THR A 21 -5.94 11.28 1.14
CA THR A 21 -6.19 10.11 1.99
C THR A 21 -4.96 9.74 2.81
N LEU A 22 -3.79 9.67 2.17
CA LEU A 22 -2.54 9.32 2.86
C LEU A 22 -2.14 10.39 3.89
N GLU A 23 -2.23 11.67 3.53
CA GLU A 23 -1.90 12.78 4.43
C GLU A 23 -2.83 12.82 5.64
N GLU A 24 -4.15 12.78 5.43
CA GLU A 24 -5.15 12.83 6.50
C GLU A 24 -4.94 11.70 7.51
N ARG A 25 -4.68 10.48 7.03
CA ARG A 25 -4.42 9.32 7.89
C ARG A 25 -3.08 9.43 8.62
N PHE A 26 -2.04 9.90 7.95
CA PHE A 26 -0.73 10.09 8.59
C PHE A 26 -0.78 11.16 9.70
N LEU A 27 -1.46 12.28 9.45
CA LEU A 27 -1.67 13.34 10.44
C LEU A 27 -2.48 12.84 11.65
N ALA A 28 -3.56 12.10 11.40
CA ALA A 28 -4.40 11.52 12.45
C ALA A 28 -3.61 10.56 13.37
N LEU A 29 -2.75 9.71 12.80
CA LEU A 29 -1.95 8.75 13.57
C LEU A 29 -0.84 9.42 14.39
N ARG A 30 -0.23 10.48 13.84
CA ARG A 30 0.84 11.25 14.48
C ARG A 30 0.35 12.18 15.58
N GLY A 31 -0.90 12.64 15.51
CA GLY A 31 -1.48 13.61 16.45
C GLY A 31 -0.76 14.97 16.44
N ARG A 32 -0.08 15.30 15.34
CA ARG A 32 0.63 16.58 15.13
C ARG A 32 0.34 17.10 13.73
N ALA A 33 0.04 18.38 13.63
CA ALA A 33 -0.30 19.07 12.38
C ALA A 33 0.92 19.41 11.51
N THR A 34 1.93 18.52 11.44
CA THR A 34 3.09 18.76 10.58
C THR A 34 2.86 18.05 9.25
N LEU A 35 2.81 18.85 8.18
CA LEU A 35 2.66 18.38 6.81
C LEU A 35 3.77 17.40 6.40
N LEU A 36 3.48 16.63 5.35
CA LEU A 36 4.44 15.75 4.69
C LEU A 36 5.57 16.59 4.08
N SER A 37 6.82 16.11 4.22
CA SER A 37 7.95 16.74 3.56
C SER A 37 7.93 16.52 2.05
N PRO A 38 8.65 17.31 1.23
CA PRO A 38 8.77 17.07 -0.21
C PRO A 38 9.25 15.65 -0.56
N GLU A 39 10.08 15.06 0.31
CA GLU A 39 10.58 13.69 0.14
C GLU A 39 9.50 12.64 0.42
N ASP A 40 8.63 12.87 1.41
CA ASP A 40 7.47 12.02 1.67
C ASP A 40 6.49 12.05 0.49
N TRP A 41 6.27 13.22 -0.11
CA TRP A 41 5.44 13.33 -1.31
C TRP A 41 6.03 12.57 -2.50
N ARG A 42 7.36 12.45 -2.61
CA ARG A 42 7.98 11.57 -3.61
C ARG A 42 7.63 10.11 -3.36
N VAL A 43 7.70 9.64 -2.11
CA VAL A 43 7.32 8.26 -1.76
C VAL A 43 5.85 7.99 -2.12
N ALA A 44 4.94 8.89 -1.75
CA ALA A 44 3.52 8.74 -2.09
C ALA A 44 3.28 8.69 -3.61
N ARG A 45 3.98 9.53 -4.39
CA ARG A 45 3.91 9.49 -5.85
C ARG A 45 4.45 8.18 -6.43
N ASP A 46 5.51 7.64 -5.85
CA ASP A 46 6.07 6.36 -6.29
C ASP A 46 5.06 5.22 -6.08
N TRP A 47 4.43 5.15 -4.91
CA TRP A 47 3.36 4.18 -4.63
C TRP A 47 2.18 4.32 -5.60
N ARG A 48 1.75 5.56 -5.89
CA ARG A 48 0.69 5.80 -6.87
C ARG A 48 1.08 5.30 -8.27
N ARG A 49 2.33 5.54 -8.71
CA ARG A 49 2.83 5.04 -10.01
C ARG A 49 2.96 3.51 -10.05
N LEU A 50 3.24 2.88 -8.92
CA LEU A 50 3.27 1.42 -8.77
C LEU A 50 1.86 0.79 -8.72
N GLY A 51 0.80 1.60 -8.67
CA GLY A 51 -0.58 1.11 -8.57
C GLY A 51 -0.96 0.63 -7.17
N ILE A 52 -0.20 1.01 -6.14
CA ILE A 52 -0.49 0.60 -4.77
C ILE A 52 -1.73 1.33 -4.27
N PRO A 53 -2.80 0.63 -3.84
CA PRO A 53 -4.04 1.26 -3.40
C PRO A 53 -3.85 2.01 -2.08
N ALA A 54 -4.50 3.17 -1.93
CA ALA A 54 -4.38 4.00 -0.73
C ALA A 54 -4.76 3.24 0.54
N GLU A 55 -5.79 2.40 0.47
CA GLU A 55 -6.28 1.59 1.59
C GLU A 55 -5.22 0.63 2.14
N LEU A 56 -4.41 0.03 1.26
CA LEU A 56 -3.30 -0.84 1.68
C LEU A 56 -2.23 -0.04 2.42
N VAL A 57 -1.86 1.13 1.89
CA VAL A 57 -0.90 2.01 2.56
C VAL A 57 -1.42 2.42 3.94
N VAL A 58 -2.69 2.82 4.04
CA VAL A 58 -3.33 3.22 5.31
C VAL A 58 -3.32 2.08 6.31
N ARG A 59 -3.71 0.87 5.91
CA ARG A 59 -3.65 -0.32 6.77
C ARG A 59 -2.26 -0.54 7.34
N VAL A 60 -1.23 -0.53 6.49
CA VAL A 60 0.17 -0.73 6.92
C VAL A 60 0.61 0.37 7.89
N MET A 61 0.22 1.63 7.63
CA MET A 61 0.50 2.73 8.55
C MET A 61 -0.13 2.48 9.92
N GLU A 62 -1.41 2.15 9.98
CA GLU A 62 -2.14 1.88 11.22
C GLU A 62 -1.52 0.73 12.01
N GLU A 63 -1.14 -0.37 11.35
CA GLU A 63 -0.48 -1.51 11.98
C GLU A 63 0.87 -1.14 12.59
N LEU A 64 1.72 -0.42 11.86
CA LEU A 64 3.04 -0.04 12.38
C LEU A 64 2.94 1.00 13.50
N PHE A 65 2.00 1.94 13.43
CA PHE A 65 1.75 2.87 14.53
C PHE A 65 1.22 2.15 15.78
N THR A 66 0.32 1.17 15.61
CA THR A 66 -0.19 0.34 16.70
C THR A 66 0.95 -0.42 17.37
N ARG A 67 1.77 -1.13 16.59
CA ARG A 67 2.98 -1.83 17.06
C ARG A 67 3.97 -0.90 17.75
N GLN A 68 4.05 0.36 17.32
CA GLN A 68 4.94 1.33 17.94
C GLN A 68 4.44 1.78 19.31
N ARG A 69 3.12 2.00 19.45
CA ARG A 69 2.46 2.35 20.71
C ARG A 69 2.57 1.23 21.74
N GLU A 70 2.38 -0.01 21.31
CA GLU A 70 2.54 -1.21 22.15
C GLU A 70 3.96 -1.33 22.70
N ARG A 71 4.97 -1.05 21.88
CA ARG A 71 6.39 -1.08 22.28
C ARG A 71 6.81 0.06 23.22
N ARG A 72 5.89 0.96 23.60
CA ARG A 72 6.16 2.15 24.43
C ARG A 72 7.39 2.96 23.97
N SER A 73 7.67 2.94 22.67
CA SER A 73 8.85 3.62 22.14
C SER A 73 8.69 5.13 22.26
N ARG A 74 9.76 5.79 22.69
CA ARG A 74 9.83 7.25 22.75
C ARG A 74 10.07 7.89 21.38
N ARG A 75 10.45 7.11 20.37
CA ARG A 75 10.67 7.61 19.00
C ARG A 75 9.35 7.55 18.24
N GLY A 76 8.81 8.72 17.90
CA GLY A 76 7.65 8.86 17.01
C GLY A 76 8.07 8.72 15.55
N ILE A 77 7.19 8.13 14.73
CA ILE A 77 7.39 8.03 13.28
C ILE A 77 7.12 9.42 12.66
N SER A 78 8.04 9.91 11.83
CA SER A 78 7.99 11.28 11.29
C SER A 78 7.95 11.37 9.77
N SER A 79 8.09 10.25 9.04
CA SER A 79 8.19 10.24 7.56
C SER A 79 7.55 8.99 6.97
N LEU A 80 6.96 9.14 5.78
CA LEU A 80 6.41 8.05 4.98
C LEU A 80 7.47 7.02 4.55
N ARG A 81 8.73 7.45 4.46
CA ARG A 81 9.86 6.55 4.15
C ARG A 81 9.95 5.37 5.10
N TYR A 82 9.51 5.57 6.36
CA TYR A 82 9.46 4.50 7.35
C TYR A 82 8.58 3.32 6.92
N PHE A 83 7.50 3.57 6.17
CA PHE A 83 6.54 2.54 5.76
C PHE A 83 6.90 1.90 4.41
N ARG A 84 7.84 2.48 3.63
CA ARG A 84 8.12 2.06 2.24
C ARG A 84 8.27 0.55 2.09
N ALA A 85 9.20 -0.05 2.82
CA ALA A 85 9.46 -1.48 2.71
C ALA A 85 8.25 -2.34 3.11
N ALA A 86 7.51 -1.94 4.15
CA ALA A 86 6.34 -2.68 4.61
C ALA A 86 5.15 -2.57 3.63
N VAL A 87 4.97 -1.40 3.03
CA VAL A 87 3.92 -1.15 2.03
C VAL A 87 4.20 -1.92 0.75
N GLU A 88 5.43 -1.87 0.24
CA GLU A 88 5.83 -2.59 -0.97
C GLU A 88 5.72 -4.10 -0.78
N ALA A 89 6.16 -4.64 0.37
CA ALA A 89 6.01 -6.06 0.70
C ALA A 89 4.54 -6.49 0.83
N ALA A 90 3.69 -5.70 1.49
CA ALA A 90 2.26 -5.99 1.59
C ALA A 90 1.56 -5.95 0.24
N PHE A 91 2.00 -5.07 -0.67
CA PHE A 91 1.46 -5.01 -2.03
C PHE A 91 1.89 -6.22 -2.86
N GLU A 92 3.16 -6.64 -2.76
CA GLU A 92 3.66 -7.86 -3.39
C GLU A 92 2.86 -9.09 -2.94
N GLU A 93 2.67 -9.27 -1.63
CA GLU A 93 1.86 -10.35 -1.07
C GLU A 93 0.42 -10.35 -1.63
N GLN A 94 -0.19 -9.17 -1.75
CA GLN A 94 -1.53 -9.04 -2.33
C GLN A 94 -1.57 -9.47 -3.81
N LEU A 95 -0.55 -9.11 -4.59
CA LEU A 95 -0.44 -9.52 -6.00
C LEU A 95 -0.23 -11.04 -6.12
N GLU A 96 0.59 -11.63 -5.26
CA GLU A 96 0.83 -13.07 -5.21
C GLU A 96 -0.45 -13.84 -4.86
N LEU A 97 -1.21 -13.37 -3.86
CA LEU A 97 -2.51 -13.95 -3.49
C LEU A 97 -3.53 -13.87 -4.63
N ALA A 98 -3.57 -12.74 -5.34
CA ALA A 98 -4.43 -12.57 -6.50
C ALA A 98 -4.04 -13.51 -7.66
N ALA A 99 -2.74 -13.71 -7.90
CA ALA A 99 -2.22 -14.63 -8.91
C ALA A 99 -2.44 -16.11 -8.54
N GLY A 100 -2.31 -16.46 -7.26
CA GLY A 100 -2.55 -17.79 -6.73
C GLY A 100 -4.03 -18.19 -6.66
N GLY A 101 -4.94 -17.21 -6.63
CA GLY A 101 -6.40 -17.41 -6.58
C GLY A 101 -7.01 -18.06 -7.82
N THR A 102 -6.32 -18.06 -8.97
CA THR A 102 -6.77 -18.72 -10.20
C THR A 102 -6.44 -20.22 -10.26
N ARG A 103 -5.67 -20.78 -9.29
CA ARG A 103 -5.30 -22.21 -9.26
C ARG A 103 -5.77 -22.90 -7.97
N ARG A 104 -7.08 -22.84 -7.67
CA ARG A 104 -7.76 -23.86 -6.84
C ARG A 104 -9.20 -24.11 -7.29
N ILE A 105 -9.35 -24.59 -8.51
CA ILE A 105 -10.34 -25.62 -8.85
C ILE A 105 -9.61 -26.65 -9.71
N ALA A 106 -8.67 -27.38 -9.11
CA ALA A 106 -8.30 -28.68 -9.64
C ALA A 106 -9.23 -29.66 -8.94
N ASP A 107 -10.35 -29.91 -9.62
CA ASP A 107 -11.20 -31.10 -9.58
C ASP A 107 -10.64 -32.22 -8.67
N PRO A 108 -11.35 -32.64 -7.60
CA PRO A 108 -11.11 -33.97 -7.06
C PRO A 108 -11.58 -34.94 -8.16
N GLY A 109 -10.63 -35.36 -9.00
CA GLY A 109 -10.80 -36.40 -10.00
C GLY A 109 -11.49 -37.63 -9.41
N PRO A 110 -12.14 -38.46 -10.26
CA PRO A 110 -13.23 -39.34 -9.88
C PRO A 110 -12.91 -40.12 -8.61
N THR A 111 -13.78 -39.97 -7.61
CA THR A 111 -13.73 -40.79 -6.41
C THR A 111 -13.83 -42.26 -6.80
N LEU A 112 -13.20 -43.11 -5.99
CA LEU A 112 -13.02 -44.56 -6.13
C LEU A 112 -14.32 -45.39 -6.30
N ALA A 113 -15.48 -44.76 -6.50
CA ALA A 113 -16.79 -45.37 -6.67
C ALA A 113 -16.95 -46.17 -7.98
N GLU A 114 -16.04 -46.05 -8.96
CA GLU A 114 -16.13 -46.76 -10.24
C GLU A 114 -15.12 -47.92 -10.43
N ARG A 115 -14.35 -48.31 -9.40
CA ARG A 115 -13.29 -49.35 -9.53
C ARG A 115 -13.61 -50.71 -8.91
N LEU A 116 -14.78 -50.84 -8.32
CA LEU A 116 -15.38 -52.09 -7.84
C LEU A 116 -16.82 -51.95 -8.34
N GLU A 117 -17.20 -52.50 -9.49
CA GLU A 117 -17.76 -53.84 -9.60
C GLU A 117 -17.54 -54.37 -11.02
N ARG A 118 -16.64 -55.35 -11.13
CA ARG A 118 -16.52 -56.28 -12.25
C ARG A 118 -16.53 -57.69 -11.69
#